data_AF-A0A529XHL0-F1
#
_entry.id   AF-A0A529XHL0-F1
#
_cell.length_a   1.000
_cell.length_b   1.000
_cell.length_c   1.000
_cell.angle_alpha   90.00
_cell.angle_beta   90.00
_cell.angle_gamma   90.00
#
_symmetry.space_group_name_H-M   'P 1'
#
loop_
_entity.id
_entity.type
_entity.pdbx_description
1 polymer ?
#
loop_
_entity_poly.entity_id
_entity_poly.type
_entity_poly.pdbx_seq_one_letter_code
_entity_poly.pdbx_strand_id
1 'polypeptide(L)'
;MEEFHKVRRLPPYVFEQVNRLKASARSRGADIIDLGMGNPDLPTPKAIVDKLCEVVRDPRTHRYSSSRGIPGLRRAQANYYARRFGVKLNPDTQVVATLGSKEGFANMAQAITAPGDVILCPNPTYPIHAFGFIM
;
A
#
# COMPACT_ATOMS: atom_id res chain seq x y z
N MET A 1 -14.50 26.91 -8.50
CA MET A 1 -14.65 25.85 -7.47
C MET A 1 -13.42 25.96 -6.59
N GLU A 2 -13.56 26.32 -5.32
CA GLU A 2 -12.40 26.42 -4.44
C GLU A 2 -11.89 25.02 -4.10
N GLU A 3 -10.61 24.74 -4.37
CA GLU A 3 -9.99 23.46 -4.00
C GLU A 3 -9.88 23.31 -2.48
N PHE A 4 -10.08 22.09 -1.98
CA PHE A 4 -9.91 21.75 -0.57
C PHE A 4 -8.48 22.02 -0.08
N HIS A 5 -8.35 22.54 1.14
CA HIS A 5 -7.07 22.91 1.75
C HIS A 5 -6.01 21.79 1.68
N LYS A 6 -6.39 20.54 1.95
CA LYS A 6 -5.48 19.38 1.92
C LYS A 6 -4.95 19.10 0.50
N VAL A 7 -5.79 19.25 -0.52
CA VAL A 7 -5.42 19.00 -1.92
C VAL A 7 -4.36 20.01 -2.38
N ARG A 8 -4.49 21.28 -1.99
CA ARG A 8 -3.51 22.33 -2.33
C ARG A 8 -2.10 22.10 -1.80
N ARG A 9 -1.95 21.28 -0.75
CA ARG A 9 -0.65 20.99 -0.11
C ARG A 9 0.02 19.74 -0.68
N LEU A 10 -0.68 18.94 -1.48
CA LEU A 10 -0.10 17.74 -2.08
C LEU A 10 0.79 18.11 -3.26
N PRO A 11 2.06 17.66 -3.29
CA PRO A 11 2.94 17.94 -4.41
C PRO A 11 2.56 17.11 -5.64
N PRO A 12 3.05 17.50 -6.84
CA PRO A 12 2.90 16.71 -8.05
C PRO A 12 3.47 15.29 -7.88
N TYR A 13 2.75 14.29 -8.37
CA TYR A 13 3.20 12.91 -8.28
C TYR A 13 4.28 12.63 -9.34
N VAL A 14 5.54 12.56 -8.90
CA VAL A 14 6.72 12.38 -9.77
C VAL A 14 6.56 11.22 -10.77
N PHE A 15 6.00 10.09 -10.33
CA PHE A 15 5.82 8.92 -11.21
C PHE A 15 4.81 9.17 -12.33
N GLU A 16 3.79 10.01 -12.12
CA GLU A 16 2.85 10.37 -13.19
C GLU A 16 3.55 11.16 -14.29
N GLN A 17 4.41 12.11 -13.91
CA GLN A 17 5.18 12.90 -14.87
C GLN A 17 6.14 12.02 -15.69
N VAL A 18 6.84 11.08 -15.03
CA VAL A 18 7.70 10.11 -15.72
C VAL A 18 6.89 9.19 -16.64
N ASN A 19 5.72 8.72 -16.19
CA ASN A 19 4.83 7.90 -17.02
C ASN A 19 4.34 8.64 -18.27
N ARG A 20 4.03 9.93 -18.15
CA ARG A 20 3.64 10.78 -19.28
C ARG A 20 4.76 10.94 -20.31
N LEU A 21 5.99 11.19 -19.84
CA LEU A 21 7.17 11.26 -20.70
C LEU A 21 7.44 9.94 -21.41
N LYS A 22 7.36 8.81 -20.69
CA LYS A 22 7.51 7.46 -21.27
C LYS A 22 6.44 7.19 -22.33
N ALA A 23 5.18 7.51 -22.05
CA ALA A 23 4.08 7.33 -23.01
C ALA A 23 4.32 8.15 -24.30
N SER A 24 4.74 9.40 -24.15
CA SER A 24 5.06 10.30 -25.27
C SER A 24 6.26 9.83 -26.09
N ALA A 25 7.29 9.27 -25.46
CA ALA A 25 8.44 8.71 -26.17
C ALA A 25 8.06 7.41 -26.92
N ARG A 26 7.27 6.52 -26.30
CA ARG A 26 6.72 5.32 -26.97
C ARG A 26 5.89 5.68 -28.19
N SER A 27 5.05 6.72 -28.11
CA SER A 27 4.23 7.13 -29.26
C SER A 27 5.05 7.71 -30.41
N ARG A 28 6.30 8.11 -30.18
CA ARG A 28 7.27 8.50 -31.22
C ARG A 28 8.14 7.33 -31.72
N GLY A 29 7.85 6.09 -31.31
CA GLY A 29 8.58 4.89 -31.72
C GLY A 29 9.87 4.62 -30.94
N ALA A 30 10.08 5.29 -29.80
CA ALA A 30 11.23 4.98 -28.95
C ALA A 30 11.05 3.64 -28.24
N ASP A 31 12.09 2.80 -28.29
CA ASP A 31 12.22 1.62 -27.43
C ASP A 31 12.68 2.06 -26.03
N ILE A 32 11.88 1.76 -25.00
CA ILE A 32 12.09 2.27 -23.64
C ILE A 32 12.45 1.14 -22.71
N ILE A 33 13.67 1.18 -22.17
CA ILE A 33 14.08 0.39 -21.02
C ILE A 33 13.63 1.11 -19.74
N ASP A 34 12.58 0.60 -19.10
CA ASP A 34 11.96 1.23 -17.93
C ASP A 34 12.49 0.64 -16.62
N LEU A 35 13.44 1.35 -15.99
CA LEU A 35 13.99 1.01 -14.68
C LEU A 35 13.45 1.93 -13.56
N GLY A 36 12.36 2.65 -13.84
CA GLY A 36 11.89 3.73 -12.97
C GLY A 36 10.89 3.30 -11.90
N MET A 37 10.34 2.08 -11.96
CA MET A 37 9.29 1.62 -11.05
C MET A 37 9.65 0.28 -10.42
N GLY A 38 9.53 0.17 -9.10
CA GLY A 38 9.78 -1.05 -8.34
C GLY A 38 8.65 -2.09 -8.45
N ASN A 39 8.04 -2.23 -9.62
CA ASN A 39 7.05 -3.28 -9.86
C ASN A 39 7.79 -4.58 -10.21
N PRO A 40 7.55 -5.68 -9.49
CA PRO A 40 8.08 -6.97 -9.88
C PRO A 40 7.58 -7.36 -11.28
N ASP A 41 8.46 -7.94 -12.07
CA ASP A 41 8.20 -8.49 -13.41
C ASP A 41 7.71 -9.95 -13.37
N LEU A 42 8.02 -10.66 -12.28
CA LEU A 42 7.57 -12.03 -12.07
C LEU A 42 6.08 -12.11 -11.67
N PRO A 43 5.37 -13.17 -12.12
CA PRO A 43 3.97 -13.36 -11.78
C PRO A 43 3.79 -13.72 -10.30
N THR A 44 2.57 -13.52 -9.80
CA THR A 44 2.19 -14.03 -8.48
C THR A 44 2.32 -15.56 -8.45
N PRO A 45 2.91 -16.16 -7.39
CA PRO A 45 3.06 -17.62 -7.28
C PRO A 45 1.75 -18.38 -7.51
N LYS A 46 1.82 -19.48 -8.27
CA LYS A 46 0.65 -20.29 -8.67
C LYS A 46 -0.26 -20.69 -7.52
N ALA A 47 0.30 -21.12 -6.39
CA ALA A 47 -0.49 -21.53 -5.22
C ALA A 47 -1.39 -20.41 -4.66
N ILE A 48 -0.96 -19.14 -4.77
CA ILE A 48 -1.75 -17.98 -4.34
C ILE A 48 -2.89 -17.71 -5.34
N VAL A 49 -2.59 -17.77 -6.64
CA VAL A 49 -3.58 -17.61 -7.72
C VAL A 49 -4.66 -18.69 -7.62
N ASP A 50 -4.25 -19.95 -7.46
CA ASP A 50 -5.17 -21.08 -7.34
C ASP A 50 -6.07 -20.92 -6.11
N LYS A 51 -5.52 -20.50 -4.96
CA LYS A 51 -6.32 -20.29 -3.75
C LYS A 51 -7.31 -19.15 -3.91
N LEU A 52 -6.94 -18.07 -4.59
CA LEU A 52 -7.88 -16.99 -4.92
C LEU A 52 -9.02 -17.50 -5.80
N CYS A 53 -8.72 -18.26 -6.86
CA CYS A 53 -9.71 -18.84 -7.75
C CYS A 53 -10.63 -19.84 -7.04
N GLU A 54 -10.11 -20.62 -6.10
CA GLU A 54 -10.91 -21.51 -5.25
C GLU A 54 -11.89 -20.70 -4.39
N VAL A 55 -11.37 -19.69 -3.66
CA VAL A 55 -12.16 -18.92 -2.68
C VAL A 55 -13.23 -18.07 -3.37
N VAL A 56 -12.95 -17.44 -4.51
CA VAL A 56 -13.92 -16.57 -5.21
C VAL A 56 -15.14 -17.33 -5.75
N ARG A 57 -15.03 -18.65 -5.94
CA ARG A 57 -16.15 -19.50 -6.37
C ARG A 57 -17.16 -19.77 -5.26
N ASP A 58 -16.82 -19.52 -3.99
CA ASP A 58 -17.72 -19.68 -2.86
C ASP A 58 -18.56 -18.41 -2.65
N PRO A 59 -19.89 -18.42 -2.86
CA PRO A 59 -20.73 -17.24 -2.70
C PRO A 59 -20.71 -16.63 -1.28
N ARG A 60 -20.28 -17.40 -0.28
CA ARG A 60 -20.15 -16.89 1.10
C ARG A 60 -19.07 -15.82 1.22
N THR A 61 -18.07 -15.82 0.34
CA THR A 61 -16.94 -14.87 0.37
C THR A 61 -17.25 -13.56 -0.35
N HIS A 62 -18.42 -13.42 -0.97
CA HIS A 62 -18.82 -12.21 -1.72
C HIS A 62 -19.37 -11.11 -0.81
N ARG A 63 -19.65 -11.44 0.46
CA ARG A 63 -20.18 -10.51 1.46
C ARG A 63 -19.07 -9.59 1.98
N TYR A 64 -19.48 -8.57 2.75
CA TYR A 64 -18.52 -7.73 3.47
C TYR A 64 -17.58 -8.57 4.33
N SER A 65 -16.29 -8.26 4.23
CA SER A 65 -15.25 -8.81 5.09
C SER A 65 -15.30 -8.17 6.48
N SER A 66 -14.56 -8.75 7.43
CA SER A 66 -14.34 -8.11 8.73
C SER A 66 -13.48 -6.87 8.56
N SER A 67 -13.86 -5.74 9.16
CA SER A 67 -13.16 -4.46 9.04
C SER A 67 -11.68 -4.51 9.43
N ARG A 68 -11.31 -5.44 10.32
CA ARG A 68 -9.91 -5.64 10.74
C ARG A 68 -9.16 -6.69 9.92
N GLY A 69 -9.83 -7.37 9.01
CA GLY A 69 -9.36 -8.58 8.33
C GLY A 69 -9.83 -9.87 9.00
N ILE A 70 -10.03 -10.90 8.17
CA ILE A 70 -10.52 -12.21 8.61
C ILE A 70 -9.56 -12.86 9.63
N PRO A 71 -10.07 -13.62 10.62
CA PRO A 71 -9.24 -14.18 11.69
C PRO A 71 -8.08 -15.06 11.19
N GLY A 72 -8.31 -15.83 10.12
CA GLY A 72 -7.28 -16.68 9.51
C GLY A 72 -6.08 -15.88 8.99
N LEU A 73 -6.33 -14.76 8.32
CA LEU A 73 -5.29 -13.87 7.81
C LEU A 73 -4.49 -13.23 8.95
N ARG A 74 -5.18 -12.70 9.97
CA ARG A 74 -4.52 -12.08 11.13
C ARG A 74 -3.61 -13.05 11.89
N ARG A 75 -4.07 -14.29 12.10
CA ARG A 75 -3.25 -15.36 12.70
C ARG A 75 -2.05 -15.73 11.82
N ALA A 76 -2.24 -15.82 10.50
CA ALA A 76 -1.15 -16.12 9.57
C ALA A 76 -0.04 -15.06 9.64
N GLN A 77 -0.41 -13.78 9.73
CA GLN A 77 0.54 -12.67 9.87
C GLN A 77 1.29 -12.69 11.21
N ALA A 78 0.58 -12.89 12.33
CA ALA A 78 1.21 -13.02 13.64
C ALA A 78 2.23 -14.19 13.67
N ASN A 79 1.84 -15.33 13.09
CA ASN A 79 2.72 -16.50 13.01
C ASN A 79 3.92 -16.26 12.07
N TYR A 80 3.74 -15.50 10.98
CA TYR A 80 4.84 -15.10 10.11
C TYR A 80 5.86 -14.25 10.87
N TYR A 81 5.40 -13.26 11.64
CA TYR A 81 6.27 -12.41 12.46
C TYR A 81 7.08 -13.21 13.48
N ALA A 82 6.44 -14.16 14.17
CA ALA A 82 7.11 -15.03 15.13
C ALA A 82 8.20 -15.88 14.46
N ARG A 83 7.90 -16.51 13.31
CA ARG A 83 8.86 -17.38 12.60
C ARG A 83 10.01 -16.60 11.96
N ARG A 84 9.72 -15.45 11.33
CA ARG A 84 10.70 -14.71 10.52
C ARG A 84 11.58 -13.77 11.34
N PHE A 85 11.01 -13.19 12.40
CA PHE A 85 11.63 -12.11 13.17
C PHE A 85 11.71 -12.39 14.68
N GLY A 86 11.14 -13.50 15.17
CA GLY A 86 11.09 -13.80 16.60
C GLY A 86 10.11 -12.93 17.40
N VAL A 87 9.25 -12.16 16.73
CA VAL A 87 8.32 -11.21 17.37
C VAL A 87 6.95 -11.87 17.56
N LYS A 88 6.52 -12.01 18.82
CA LYS A 88 5.19 -12.54 19.15
C LYS A 88 4.15 -11.41 19.11
N LEU A 89 3.16 -11.55 18.22
CA LEU A 89 2.03 -10.61 18.11
C LEU A 89 0.72 -11.29 18.55
N ASN A 90 -0.14 -10.56 19.25
CA ASN A 90 -1.53 -10.94 19.47
C ASN A 90 -2.35 -10.60 18.21
N PRO A 91 -2.88 -11.59 17.47
CA PRO A 91 -3.62 -11.34 16.24
C PRO A 91 -4.91 -10.53 16.48
N ASP A 92 -5.45 -10.56 17.69
CA ASP A 92 -6.71 -9.90 18.06
C ASP A 92 -6.54 -8.44 18.52
N THR A 93 -5.33 -7.99 18.81
CA THR A 93 -5.08 -6.60 19.25
C THR A 93 -3.96 -5.89 18.50
N GLN A 94 -3.09 -6.62 17.80
CA GLN A 94 -1.86 -6.07 17.19
C GLN A 94 -1.76 -6.34 15.68
N VAL A 95 -2.82 -6.81 15.03
CA VAL A 95 -2.84 -7.07 13.58
C VAL A 95 -4.13 -6.57 12.94
N VAL A 96 -3.98 -5.73 11.92
CA VAL A 96 -5.06 -5.22 11.07
C VAL A 96 -4.69 -5.43 9.60
N ALA A 97 -5.62 -5.90 8.78
CA ALA A 97 -5.43 -5.99 7.33
C ALA A 97 -5.86 -4.69 6.66
N THR A 98 -5.05 -4.22 5.71
CA THR A 98 -5.24 -2.95 5.00
C THR A 98 -5.29 -3.18 3.49
N LEU A 99 -5.73 -2.18 2.72
CA LEU A 99 -5.75 -2.25 1.25
C LEU A 99 -4.35 -1.90 0.70
N GLY A 100 -3.40 -2.80 0.99
CA GLY A 100 -1.99 -2.57 0.72
C GLY A 100 -1.33 -1.62 1.72
N SER A 101 -0.03 -1.42 1.54
CA SER A 101 0.79 -0.65 2.48
C SER A 101 0.52 0.85 2.46
N LYS A 102 0.19 1.43 1.29
CA LYS A 102 -0.06 2.88 1.14
C LYS A 102 -1.27 3.34 1.94
N GLU A 103 -2.39 2.62 1.82
CA GLU A 103 -3.62 2.94 2.54
C GLU A 103 -3.47 2.69 4.05
N GLY A 104 -2.83 1.58 4.42
CA GLY A 104 -2.51 1.31 5.82
C GLY A 104 -1.64 2.40 6.45
N PHE A 105 -0.63 2.88 5.73
CA PHE A 105 0.21 3.99 6.19
C PHE A 105 -0.58 5.29 6.34
N ALA A 106 -1.44 5.62 5.38
CA ALA A 106 -2.27 6.82 5.43
C ALA A 106 -3.25 6.81 6.62
N ASN A 107 -3.89 5.67 6.90
CA ASN A 107 -4.75 5.54 8.07
C ASN A 107 -3.97 5.59 9.38
N MET A 108 -2.80 4.93 9.44
CA MET A 108 -1.93 4.99 10.59
C MET A 108 -1.48 6.42 10.88
N ALA A 109 -1.03 7.15 9.85
CA ALA A 109 -0.62 8.55 9.98
C ALA A 109 -1.73 9.39 10.60
N GLN A 110 -2.96 9.31 10.07
CA GLN A 110 -4.11 10.02 10.64
C GLN A 110 -4.45 9.61 12.07
N ALA A 111 -4.25 8.34 12.43
CA ALA A 111 -4.58 7.82 13.76
C ALA A 111 -3.58 8.22 14.85
N ILE A 112 -2.32 8.53 14.49
CA ILE A 112 -1.24 8.77 15.46
C ILE A 112 -0.80 10.23 15.57
N THR A 113 -1.34 11.13 14.74
CA THR A 113 -0.90 12.54 14.71
C THR A 113 -2.00 13.53 15.04
N ALA A 114 -1.63 14.62 15.71
CA ALA A 114 -2.44 15.78 15.99
C ALA A 114 -1.85 17.06 15.35
N PRO A 115 -2.66 18.12 15.17
CA PRO A 115 -2.14 19.41 14.72
C PRO A 115 -1.05 19.93 15.65
N GLY A 116 0.11 20.27 15.07
CA GLY A 116 1.28 20.75 15.82
C GLY A 116 2.35 19.68 16.07
N ASP A 117 2.07 18.41 15.80
CA ASP A 117 3.07 17.34 15.93
C ASP A 117 4.22 17.50 14.94
N VAL A 118 5.42 17.15 15.40
CA VAL A 118 6.64 17.13 14.57
C VAL A 118 6.90 15.70 14.11
N ILE A 119 6.92 15.49 12.80
CA ILE A 119 7.17 14.18 12.19
C ILE A 119 8.59 14.12 11.64
N LEU A 120 9.37 13.14 12.11
CA LEU A 120 10.71 12.88 11.61
C LEU A 120 10.64 11.96 10.40
N CYS A 121 11.09 12.45 9.24
CA CYS A 121 11.16 11.68 8.00
C CYS A 121 12.59 11.70 7.45
N PRO A 122 13.20 10.53 7.16
CA PRO A 122 14.53 10.46 6.57
C PRO A 122 14.61 11.18 5.22
N ASN A 123 15.83 11.53 4.80
CA ASN A 123 16.11 12.03 3.46
C ASN A 123 17.38 11.32 2.93
N PRO A 124 17.29 10.52 1.84
CA PRO A 124 16.12 10.26 0.99
C PRO A 124 15.09 9.32 1.62
N THR A 125 13.85 9.35 1.12
CA THR A 125 12.74 8.51 1.63
C THR A 125 11.71 8.21 0.55
N TYR A 126 10.83 7.25 0.84
CA TYR A 126 9.65 7.02 0.03
C TYR A 126 8.67 8.20 0.19
N PRO A 127 8.18 8.84 -0.90
CA PRO A 127 7.45 10.11 -0.79
C PRO A 127 6.23 10.08 0.15
N ILE A 128 5.52 8.95 0.26
CA ILE A 128 4.36 8.84 1.15
C ILE A 128 4.73 8.97 2.63
N HIS A 129 5.99 8.71 3.02
CA HIS A 129 6.44 8.87 4.41
C HIS A 129 6.42 10.33 4.85
N ALA A 130 6.56 11.28 3.93
CA ALA A 130 6.37 12.70 4.20
C ALA A 130 4.91 13.11 3.92
N PHE A 131 4.37 12.72 2.76
CA PHE A 131 3.08 13.25 2.30
C PHE A 131 1.87 12.65 3.02
N GLY A 132 2.00 11.46 3.61
CA GLY A 132 0.95 10.86 4.44
C GLY A 132 0.62 11.68 5.70
N PHE A 133 1.50 12.59 6.11
CA PHE A 133 1.29 13.49 7.26
C PHE A 133 0.96 14.93 6.83
N ILE A 134 0.85 15.19 5.53
CA ILE A 134 0.34 16.47 5.00
C ILE A 134 -1.20 16.48 5.00
N MET A 135 -1.81 15.32 5.26
CA MET A 135 -3.26 15.11 5.41
C MET A 135 -3.83 15.81 6.63
#